data_AF-A0A483YF41-F1
#
_entry.id   AF-A0A483YF41-F1
#
_cell.length_a   1.000
_cell.length_b   1.000
_cell.length_c   1.000
_cell.angle_alpha   90.00
_cell.angle_beta   90.00
_cell.angle_gamma   90.00
#
_symmetry.space_group_name_H-M   'P 1'
#
loop_
_entity.id
_entity.type
_entity.pdbx_description
1 polymer ?
#
loop_
_entity_poly.entity_id
_entity_poly.type
_entity_poly.pdbx_seq_one_letter_code
_entity_poly.pdbx_strand_id
1 'polypeptide(L)'
;MIDFEQHKNIVEDFVEQHYPLAHSLMVDSYIDPEAYYSNYQMLLEAMNNLPEHPDYFLEWLVEYDAALYINLMELIVITRAINNVFEQVSSAQ
;
A
#
# COMPACT_ATOMS: atom_id res chain seq x y z
N MET A 1 6.55 -23.95 -2.68
CA MET A 1 7.64 -23.02 -2.34
C MET A 1 7.43 -21.80 -3.20
N ILE A 2 7.34 -20.60 -2.62
CA ILE A 2 7.16 -19.37 -3.40
C ILE A 2 8.42 -19.14 -4.23
N ASP A 3 8.26 -18.70 -5.48
CA ASP A 3 9.38 -18.22 -6.30
C ASP A 3 9.61 -16.76 -5.92
N PHE A 4 10.76 -16.48 -5.30
CA PHE A 4 11.05 -15.17 -4.70
C PHE A 4 11.20 -14.09 -5.77
N GLU A 5 11.81 -14.41 -6.91
CA GLU A 5 11.99 -13.47 -8.01
C GLU A 5 10.64 -13.17 -8.68
N GLN A 6 9.80 -14.19 -8.87
CA GLN A 6 8.45 -13.98 -9.37
C GLN A 6 7.61 -13.11 -8.41
N HIS A 7 7.68 -13.39 -7.11
CA HIS A 7 6.94 -12.62 -6.10
C HIS A 7 7.47 -11.19 -5.98
N LYS A 8 8.79 -10.98 -6.12
CA LYS A 8 9.40 -9.65 -6.21
C LYS A 8 8.85 -8.85 -7.38
N ASN A 9 8.77 -9.42 -8.58
CA ASN A 9 8.25 -8.72 -9.75
C ASN A 9 6.81 -8.24 -9.56
N ILE A 10 5.97 -9.05 -8.89
CA ILE A 10 4.60 -8.64 -8.53
C ILE A 10 4.62 -7.43 -7.58
N VAL A 11 5.49 -7.43 -6.58
CA VAL A 11 5.65 -6.32 -5.64
C VAL A 11 6.19 -5.07 -6.34
N GLU A 12 7.15 -5.24 -7.25
CA GLU A 12 7.73 -4.16 -8.05
C GLU A 12 6.69 -3.47 -8.92
N ASP A 13 5.96 -4.25 -9.74
CA ASP A 13 4.86 -3.76 -10.56
C ASP A 13 3.79 -3.04 -9.70
N PHE A 14 3.46 -3.63 -8.55
CA PHE A 14 2.49 -3.06 -7.64
C PHE A 14 2.94 -1.71 -7.09
N VAL A 15 4.19 -1.64 -6.60
CA VAL A 15 4.78 -0.41 -6.06
C VAL A 15 4.83 0.67 -7.13
N GLU A 16 5.37 0.38 -8.32
CA GLU A 16 5.46 1.34 -9.40
C GLU A 16 4.09 1.93 -9.77
N GLN A 17 3.06 1.09 -9.82
CA GLN A 17 1.72 1.52 -10.18
C GLN A 17 1.02 2.35 -9.09
N HIS A 18 1.24 2.07 -7.80
CA HIS A 18 0.40 2.61 -6.71
C HIS A 18 1.10 3.63 -5.82
N TYR A 19 2.43 3.71 -5.86
CA TYR A 19 3.21 4.65 -5.07
C TYR A 19 2.79 6.12 -5.28
N PRO A 20 2.58 6.62 -6.52
CA PRO A 20 2.10 7.98 -6.74
C PRO A 20 0.72 8.26 -6.11
N LEU A 21 -0.20 7.29 -6.18
CA LEU A 21 -1.54 7.43 -5.64
C LEU A 21 -1.50 7.49 -4.11
N ALA A 22 -0.78 6.59 -3.45
CA ALA A 22 -0.65 6.59 -2.00
C ALA A 22 0.00 7.87 -1.47
N HIS A 23 1.06 8.36 -2.13
CA HIS A 23 1.68 9.63 -1.75
C HIS A 23 0.74 10.81 -1.96
N SER A 24 -0.07 10.80 -3.03
CA SER A 24 -1.07 11.85 -3.23
C SER A 24 -2.04 11.93 -2.05
N LEU A 25 -2.50 10.79 -1.51
CA LEU A 25 -3.40 10.69 -0.35
C LEU A 25 -2.78 11.19 0.97
N MET A 26 -1.46 11.33 1.06
CA MET A 26 -0.79 11.92 2.23
C MET A 26 -0.73 13.45 2.18
N VAL A 27 -0.95 14.06 1.02
CA VAL A 27 -0.85 15.52 0.89
C VAL A 27 -2.15 16.14 1.39
N ASP A 28 -2.05 17.05 2.37
CA ASP A 28 -3.15 17.86 2.92
C ASP A 28 -3.64 18.94 1.94
N SER A 29 -3.88 18.55 0.69
CA SER A 29 -4.14 19.45 -0.44
C SER A 29 -5.40 19.09 -1.23
N TYR A 30 -6.17 18.10 -0.80
CA TYR A 30 -7.40 17.75 -1.49
C TYR A 30 -8.44 18.85 -1.33
N ILE A 31 -8.83 19.41 -2.47
CA ILE A 31 -9.91 20.40 -2.58
C ILE A 31 -11.29 19.71 -2.49
N ASP A 32 -11.34 18.42 -2.85
CA ASP A 32 -12.56 17.62 -2.96
C ASP A 32 -12.49 16.34 -2.11
N PRO A 33 -13.30 16.21 -1.04
CA PRO A 33 -13.40 15.01 -0.22
C PRO A 33 -13.89 13.77 -0.97
N GLU A 34 -14.73 13.91 -2.01
CA GLU A 34 -15.22 12.76 -2.79
C GLU A 34 -14.08 12.15 -3.59
N ALA A 35 -13.26 12.99 -4.24
CA ALA A 35 -12.05 12.55 -4.92
C ALA A 35 -11.06 11.87 -3.96
N TYR A 36 -10.88 12.42 -2.74
CA TYR A 36 -10.04 11.78 -1.72
C TYR A 36 -10.54 10.36 -1.39
N TYR A 37 -11.83 10.25 -1.06
CA TYR A 37 -12.44 8.97 -0.70
C TYR A 37 -12.37 7.96 -1.84
N SER A 38 -12.66 8.37 -3.08
CA SER A 38 -12.58 7.49 -4.26
C SER A 38 -11.15 6.99 -4.49
N ASN A 39 -10.15 7.86 -4.40
CA ASN A 39 -8.74 7.48 -4.56
C ASN A 39 -8.29 6.51 -3.45
N TYR A 40 -8.74 6.75 -2.22
CA TYR A 40 -8.52 5.84 -1.12
C TYR A 40 -9.15 4.45 -1.38
N GLN A 41 -10.40 4.40 -1.85
CA GLN A 41 -11.06 3.13 -2.18
C GLN A 41 -10.32 2.36 -3.28
N MET A 42 -9.83 3.06 -4.31
CA MET A 42 -9.00 2.44 -5.37
C MET A 42 -7.72 1.82 -4.79
N LEU A 43 -7.03 2.55 -3.91
CA LEU A 43 -5.82 2.03 -3.26
C LEU A 43 -6.12 0.84 -2.35
N LEU A 44 -7.20 0.91 -1.55
CA LEU A 44 -7.62 -0.17 -0.67
C LEU A 44 -7.97 -1.45 -1.46
N GLU A 45 -8.69 -1.31 -2.57
CA GLU A 45 -9.00 -2.43 -3.47
C GLU A 45 -7.73 -3.07 -4.04
N ALA A 46 -6.78 -2.26 -4.49
CA ALA A 46 -5.50 -2.76 -4.97
C ALA A 46 -4.72 -3.52 -3.88
N MET A 47 -4.64 -2.96 -2.67
CA MET A 47 -3.98 -3.58 -1.52
C MET A 47 -4.63 -4.92 -1.14
N ASN A 48 -5.96 -5.03 -1.22
CA ASN A 48 -6.68 -6.26 -0.93
C ASN A 48 -6.47 -7.37 -1.98
N ASN A 49 -6.06 -7.00 -3.19
CA ASN A 49 -5.74 -7.92 -4.27
C ASN A 49 -4.24 -8.27 -4.33
N LEU A 50 -3.39 -7.60 -3.55
CA LEU A 50 -1.97 -7.91 -3.46
C LEU A 50 -1.78 -9.29 -2.79
N PRO A 51 -0.97 -10.21 -3.35
CA PRO A 51 -0.73 -11.51 -2.74
C PRO A 51 -0.13 -11.37 -1.35
N GLU A 52 -0.55 -12.25 -0.43
CA GLU A 52 0.04 -12.31 0.91
C GLU A 52 1.56 -12.48 0.83
N HIS A 53 2.28 -11.74 1.67
CA HIS A 53 3.74 -11.78 1.75
C HIS A 53 4.16 -12.60 2.97
N PRO A 54 4.71 -13.80 2.80
CA PRO A 54 5.26 -14.55 3.91
C PRO A 54 6.42 -13.80 4.58
N ASP A 55 6.59 -13.91 5.89
CA ASP A 55 7.66 -13.23 6.64
C ASP A 55 9.05 -13.50 6.04
N TYR A 56 9.33 -14.76 5.66
CA TYR A 56 10.61 -15.14 5.04
C TYR A 56 10.85 -14.49 3.66
N PHE A 57 9.80 -14.13 2.94
CA PHE A 57 9.93 -13.38 1.68
C PHE A 57 10.27 -11.92 1.98
N LEU A 58 9.65 -11.31 3.00
CA LEU A 58 9.93 -9.95 3.42
C LEU A 58 11.35 -9.81 3.98
N GLU A 59 11.81 -10.78 4.76
CA GLU A 59 13.21 -10.87 5.25
C GLU A 59 14.20 -10.96 4.09
N TRP A 60 13.91 -11.79 3.09
CA TRP A 60 14.75 -11.87 1.88
C TRP A 60 14.72 -10.56 1.09
N LEU A 61 13.54 -9.95 0.92
CA LEU A 61 13.37 -8.74 0.12
C LEU A 61 14.12 -7.55 0.73
N VAL A 62 14.11 -7.38 2.05
CA VAL A 62 14.84 -6.28 2.70
C VAL A 62 16.36 -6.43 2.53
N GLU A 63 16.89 -7.66 2.48
CA GLU A 63 18.32 -7.91 2.23
C GLU A 63 18.70 -7.75 0.75
N TYR A 64 17.82 -8.18 -0.16
CA TYR A 64 18.08 -8.19 -1.60
C TYR A 64 17.82 -6.83 -2.27
N ASP A 65 16.70 -6.19 -1.93
CA ASP A 65 16.23 -4.92 -2.49
C ASP A 65 15.52 -4.09 -1.41
N ALA A 66 16.32 -3.47 -0.55
CA ALA A 66 15.82 -2.65 0.55
C ALA A 66 14.93 -1.49 0.08
N ALA A 67 15.17 -0.95 -1.12
CA ALA A 67 14.37 0.15 -1.65
C ALA A 67 12.95 -0.31 -1.97
N LEU A 68 12.81 -1.46 -2.65
CA LEU A 68 11.50 -2.02 -2.94
C LEU A 68 10.76 -2.43 -1.66
N TYR A 69 11.45 -3.02 -0.69
CA TYR A 69 10.88 -3.32 0.63
C TYR A 69 10.34 -2.07 1.32
N ILE A 70 11.12 -0.99 1.38
CA ILE A 70 10.72 0.28 2.01
C ILE A 70 9.46 0.83 1.33
N ASN A 71 9.43 0.87 0.00
CA ASN A 71 8.29 1.39 -0.75
C ASN A 71 7.01 0.56 -0.54
N LEU A 72 7.13 -0.78 -0.49
CA LEU A 72 6.02 -1.67 -0.15
C LEU A 72 5.49 -1.38 1.26
N MET A 73 6.40 -1.25 2.24
CA MET A 73 6.01 -0.97 3.62
C MET A 73 5.35 0.40 3.77
N GLU A 74 5.83 1.41 3.05
CA GLU A 74 5.22 2.74 3.00
C GLU A 74 3.78 2.68 2.47
N LEU A 75 3.54 1.98 1.36
CA LEU A 75 2.19 1.75 0.82
C LEU A 75 1.25 1.07 1.83
N ILE A 76 1.73 0.02 2.50
CA ILE A 76 0.97 -0.70 3.53
C ILE A 76 0.61 0.24 4.69
N VAL A 77 1.58 1.02 5.17
CA VAL A 77 1.40 1.93 6.31
C VAL A 77 0.43 3.06 5.96
N ILE A 78 0.57 3.70 4.79
CA ILE A 78 -0.32 4.77 4.34
C ILE A 78 -1.76 4.26 4.28
N THR A 79 -1.99 3.14 3.60
CA THR A 79 -3.33 2.59 3.42
C THR A 79 -3.97 2.24 4.76
N ARG A 80 -3.22 1.59 5.66
CA ARG A 80 -3.69 1.24 7.01
C ARG A 80 -3.99 2.47 7.86
N ALA A 81 -3.12 3.48 7.81
CA ALA A 81 -3.34 4.72 8.56
C ALA A 81 -4.64 5.40 8.14
N ILE A 82 -4.90 5.52 6.83
CA ILE A 82 -6.13 6.10 6.31
C ILE A 82 -7.36 5.24 6.67
N ASN A 83 -7.27 3.91 6.52
CA ASN A 83 -8.35 3.00 6.90
C ASN A 83 -8.73 3.13 8.38
N ASN A 84 -7.74 3.16 9.27
CA ASN A 84 -7.96 3.30 10.71
C ASN A 84 -8.66 4.63 11.05
N VAL A 85 -8.33 5.73 10.36
CA VAL A 85 -9.03 7.01 10.52
C VAL A 85 -10.50 6.87 10.12
N PHE A 86 -10.79 6.27 8.96
CA PHE A 86 -12.17 6.05 8.52
C PHE A 86 -12.97 5.14 9.47
N GLU A 87 -12.38 4.07 9.96
CA GLU A 87 -13.00 3.19 10.96
C GLU A 87 -13.28 3.93 12.27
N GLN A 88 -12.34 4.75 12.74
CA GLN A 88 -12.50 5.52 13.97
C GLN A 88 -13.62 6.56 13.87
N VAL A 89 -13.70 7.31 12.77
CA VAL A 89 -14.76 8.32 12.61
C VAL A 89 -16.14 7.70 12.38
N SER A 90 -16.20 6.53 11.73
CA SER A 90 -17.46 5.82 11.46
C SER A 90 -18.01 5.12 12.70
N SER A 91 -17.13 4.64 13.60
CA SER A 91 -17.52 4.03 14.88
C SER A 91 -17.87 5.03 15.98
N ALA A 92 -17.49 6.31 15.80
CA ALA A 92 -17.85 7.40 16.71
C ALA A 92 -19.23 8.03 16.43
N GLN A 93 -19.93 7.58 15.37
CA GLN A 93 -21.29 7.99 14.99
C GLN A 93 -22.32 6.95 15.43
#